data_AF-A0A6P2E802-F1
#
_entry.id   AF-A0A6P2E802-F1
#
_cell.length_a   1.000
_cell.length_b   1.000
_cell.length_c   1.000
_cell.angle_alpha   90.00
_cell.angle_beta   90.00
_cell.angle_gamma   90.00
#
_symmetry.space_group_name_H-M   'P 1'
#
loop_
_entity.id
_entity.type
_entity.pdbx_description
1 polymer ?
#
loop_
_entity_poly.entity_id
_entity_poly.type
_entity_poly.pdbx_seq_one_letter_code
_entity_poly.pdbx_strand_id
1 'polypeptide(L)'
;MSFVAVATERMVLYSQIAVRLIDEFTGDLAQHPVTPLLSYRDSAGEWQPTSLSPVPTPSGNLLFPGLGRSANVAAAPIVRHRLQLTSTFYRPDYLSNADGLEFDVHPYDDLQAPAVLPTLPFTVLLLPSPMYPYPAFMRSVRGQTLDAMGAPIANAEVAAGLAERVLSDDRGVFALPLRWTPFSGNVLLDAVDHRTGRTGQLTLALPQDLQQGQIFTLT
;
A
#
# COMPACT_ATOMS: atom_id res chain seq x y z
N MET A 1 -7.10 -40.97 42.13
CA MET A 1 -6.93 -39.64 41.49
C MET A 1 -6.49 -39.89 40.06
N SER A 2 -7.37 -39.69 39.08
CA SER A 2 -7.05 -39.84 37.67
C SER A 2 -6.52 -38.52 37.14
N PHE A 3 -5.27 -38.50 36.68
CA PHE A 3 -4.76 -37.39 35.90
C PHE A 3 -5.39 -37.49 34.51
N VAL A 4 -6.25 -36.52 34.17
CA VAL A 4 -6.64 -36.32 32.77
C VAL A 4 -5.40 -35.75 32.08
N ALA A 5 -4.70 -36.59 31.32
CA ALA A 5 -3.68 -36.12 30.40
C ALA A 5 -4.39 -35.21 29.38
N VAL A 6 -4.04 -33.92 29.38
CA VAL A 6 -4.40 -33.02 28.27
C VAL A 6 -3.62 -33.54 27.06
N ALA A 7 -4.28 -34.38 26.26
CA ALA A 7 -3.61 -35.23 25.28
C ALA A 7 -3.06 -34.48 24.06
N THR A 8 -3.24 -33.17 23.94
CA THR A 8 -2.54 -32.35 22.95
C THR A 8 -2.72 -30.87 23.27
N GLU A 9 -1.65 -30.19 23.65
CA GLU A 9 -1.60 -28.73 23.55
C GLU A 9 -1.58 -28.38 22.06
N ARG A 10 -2.75 -28.06 21.49
CA ARG A 10 -2.86 -27.54 20.13
C ARG A 10 -2.85 -26.04 20.23
N MET A 11 -1.72 -25.42 19.92
CA MET A 11 -1.67 -23.99 19.64
C MET A 11 -1.79 -23.81 18.14
N VAL A 12 -3.01 -23.68 17.62
CA VAL A 12 -3.19 -23.37 16.19
C VAL A 12 -3.22 -21.86 16.04
N LEU A 13 -2.30 -21.33 15.23
CA LEU A 13 -2.26 -19.91 14.90
C LEU A 13 -2.67 -19.71 13.45
N TYR A 14 -3.73 -18.94 13.25
CA TYR A 14 -4.15 -18.48 11.94
C TYR A 14 -3.71 -17.04 11.70
N SER A 15 -3.45 -16.73 10.44
CA SER A 15 -3.32 -15.38 9.92
C SER A 15 -4.41 -15.19 8.86
N GLN A 16 -5.39 -14.35 9.16
CA GLN A 16 -6.54 -14.13 8.26
C GLN A 16 -6.24 -13.13 7.12
N ILE A 17 -5.02 -12.57 7.12
CA ILE A 17 -4.47 -11.82 6.01
C ILE A 17 -3.03 -12.26 5.78
N ALA A 18 -2.61 -12.30 4.52
CA ALA A 18 -1.22 -12.39 4.11
C ALA A 18 -0.99 -11.30 3.07
N VAL A 19 0.08 -10.53 3.19
CA VAL A 19 0.36 -9.42 2.27
C VAL A 19 1.70 -9.61 1.60
N ARG A 20 1.71 -9.53 0.27
CA ARG A 20 2.91 -9.55 -0.56
C ARG A 20 3.19 -8.13 -1.03
N LEU A 21 4.38 -7.62 -0.72
CA LEU A 21 4.79 -6.27 -1.08
C LEU A 21 5.70 -6.32 -2.30
N ILE A 22 5.27 -5.69 -3.40
CA ILE A 22 5.99 -5.68 -4.68
C ILE A 22 6.41 -4.26 -5.00
N ASP A 23 7.69 -4.05 -5.24
CA ASP A 23 8.22 -2.80 -5.78
C ASP A 23 7.81 -2.70 -7.26
N GLU A 24 6.93 -1.77 -7.61
CA GLU A 24 6.41 -1.65 -8.98
C GLU A 24 7.49 -1.21 -9.99
N PHE A 25 8.56 -0.56 -9.52
CA PHE A 25 9.66 -0.12 -10.38
C PHE A 25 10.62 -1.26 -10.75
N THR A 26 10.84 -2.23 -9.86
CA THR A 26 11.72 -3.38 -10.15
C THR A 26 10.95 -4.63 -10.55
N GLY A 27 9.69 -4.77 -10.12
CA GLY A 27 8.89 -5.99 -10.23
C GLY A 27 9.21 -7.04 -9.15
N ASP A 28 10.18 -6.76 -8.29
CA ASP A 28 10.64 -7.66 -7.23
C ASP A 28 9.93 -7.37 -5.89
N LEU A 29 10.29 -8.13 -4.85
CA LEU A 29 9.88 -7.81 -3.48
C LEU A 29 10.42 -6.43 -3.06
N ALA A 30 9.71 -5.77 -2.14
CA ALA A 30 10.13 -4.49 -1.57
C ALA A 30 11.60 -4.52 -1.09
N GLN A 31 12.42 -3.61 -1.63
CA GLN A 31 13.86 -3.55 -1.35
C GLN A 31 14.19 -2.56 -0.23
N HIS A 32 13.25 -1.67 0.11
CA HIS A 32 13.38 -0.69 1.19
C HIS A 32 12.36 -0.92 2.31
N PRO A 33 12.61 -0.38 3.53
CA PRO A 33 11.72 -0.57 4.67
C PRO A 33 10.29 -0.11 4.40
N VAL A 34 9.34 -0.95 4.79
CA VAL A 34 7.90 -0.66 4.84
C VAL A 34 7.41 -1.00 6.24
N THR A 35 6.80 -0.04 6.92
CA THR A 35 6.25 -0.20 8.27
C THR A 35 4.75 -0.41 8.17
N PRO A 36 4.25 -1.62 8.49
CA PRO A 36 2.82 -1.87 8.59
C PRO A 36 2.27 -1.42 9.95
N LEU A 37 1.10 -0.80 9.93
CA LEU A 37 0.28 -0.50 11.09
C LEU A 37 -1.08 -1.18 10.91
N LEU A 38 -1.38 -2.14 11.79
CA LEU A 38 -2.67 -2.81 11.81
C LEU A 38 -3.56 -2.17 12.87
N SER A 39 -4.76 -1.78 12.45
CA SER A 39 -5.81 -1.23 13.32
C SER A 39 -7.10 -2.04 13.19
N TYR A 40 -7.97 -1.96 14.19
CA TYR A 40 -9.32 -2.53 14.18
C TYR A 40 -10.35 -1.43 14.39
N ARG A 41 -11.57 -1.65 13.88
CA ARG A 41 -12.68 -0.72 14.07
C ARG A 41 -13.45 -1.11 15.32
N ASP A 42 -13.53 -0.21 16.29
CA ASP A 42 -14.27 -0.45 17.54
C ASP A 42 -15.79 -0.27 17.36
N SER A 43 -16.55 -0.46 18.44
CA SER A 43 -18.01 -0.33 18.44
C SER A 43 -18.51 1.10 18.23
N ALA A 44 -17.67 2.12 18.46
CA ALA A 44 -17.98 3.51 18.15
C ALA A 44 -17.70 3.84 16.67
N GLY A 45 -17.10 2.90 15.92
CA GLY A 45 -16.73 3.08 14.53
C GLY A 45 -15.36 3.69 14.32
N GLU A 46 -14.57 3.85 15.39
CA GLU A 46 -13.24 4.46 15.37
C GLU A 46 -12.14 3.43 15.15
N TRP A 47 -11.05 3.85 14.52
CA TRP A 47 -9.88 2.99 14.28
C TRP A 47 -8.94 3.00 15.46
N GLN A 48 -8.73 1.83 16.06
CA GLN A 48 -7.82 1.62 17.20
C GLN A 48 -6.62 0.78 16.76
N PRO A 49 -5.38 1.13 17.15
CA PRO A 49 -4.21 0.35 16.82
C PRO A 49 -4.25 -1.02 17.51
N THR A 50 -3.71 -2.03 16.84
CA THR A 50 -3.46 -3.34 17.45
C THR A 50 -2.03 -3.41 17.98
N SER A 51 -1.78 -4.26 18.97
CA SER A 51 -0.43 -4.61 19.43
C SER A 51 0.22 -5.72 18.59
N LEU A 52 -0.50 -6.26 17.60
CA LEU A 52 -0.02 -7.34 16.76
C LEU A 52 1.05 -6.83 15.79
N SER A 53 2.24 -7.42 15.90
CA SER A 53 3.32 -7.17 14.96
C SER A 53 3.23 -8.13 13.77
N PRO A 54 3.55 -7.68 12.55
CA PRO A 54 3.66 -8.56 11.40
C PRO A 54 4.81 -9.57 11.61
N VAL A 55 4.66 -10.77 11.02
CA VAL A 55 5.72 -11.76 10.94
C VAL A 55 6.05 -11.99 9.46
N PRO A 56 7.26 -11.63 9.00
CA PRO A 56 7.67 -11.90 7.64
C PRO A 56 7.92 -13.40 7.42
N THR A 57 7.47 -13.94 6.29
CA THR A 57 7.79 -15.31 5.85
C THR A 57 9.10 -15.33 5.05
N PRO A 58 9.72 -16.52 4.87
CA PRO A 58 10.87 -16.67 3.96
C PRO A 58 10.59 -16.24 2.51
N SER A 59 9.32 -16.29 2.09
CA SER A 59 8.87 -15.82 0.77
C SER A 59 8.60 -14.30 0.70
N GLY A 60 8.88 -13.57 1.78
CA GLY A 60 8.70 -12.12 1.87
C GLY A 60 7.27 -11.64 2.11
N ASN A 61 6.34 -12.54 2.46
CA ASN A 61 4.97 -12.15 2.80
C ASN A 61 4.89 -11.68 4.26
N LEU A 62 4.06 -10.69 4.55
CA LEU A 62 3.73 -10.27 5.90
C LEU A 62 2.48 -11.01 6.38
N LEU A 63 2.61 -11.72 7.50
CA LEU A 63 1.50 -12.39 8.20
C LEU A 63 1.21 -11.70 9.52
N PHE A 64 0.01 -11.91 10.06
CA PHE A 64 -0.41 -11.46 11.38
C PHE A 64 -0.94 -12.66 12.17
N PRO A 65 -0.05 -13.56 12.65
CA PRO A 65 -0.47 -14.74 13.39
C PRO A 65 -1.21 -14.34 14.67
N GLY A 66 -2.29 -15.06 14.99
CA GLY A 66 -3.12 -14.75 16.16
C GLY A 66 -4.25 -13.76 15.89
N LEU A 67 -4.32 -13.17 14.69
CA LEU A 67 -5.34 -12.18 14.34
C LEU A 67 -6.75 -12.79 14.34
N GLY A 68 -7.58 -12.38 15.29
CA GLY A 68 -8.94 -12.90 15.50
C GLY A 68 -9.03 -14.03 16.53
N ARG A 69 -7.94 -14.40 17.22
CA ARG A 69 -8.01 -15.41 18.27
C ARG A 69 -8.88 -14.91 19.42
N SER A 70 -9.85 -15.72 19.85
CA SER A 70 -10.78 -15.41 20.95
C SER A 70 -10.94 -16.62 21.87
N ALA A 71 -11.12 -16.37 23.16
CA ALA A 71 -11.47 -17.42 24.13
C ALA A 71 -12.95 -17.84 24.05
N ASN A 72 -13.80 -17.05 23.39
CA ASN A 72 -15.21 -17.34 23.19
C ASN A 72 -15.61 -16.99 21.75
N VAL A 73 -15.38 -17.92 20.83
CA VAL A 73 -15.66 -17.74 19.40
C VAL A 73 -17.14 -17.50 19.14
N ALA A 74 -18.02 -18.21 19.86
CA ALA A 74 -19.48 -18.14 19.66
C ALA A 74 -20.08 -16.77 19.97
N ALA A 75 -19.46 -15.99 20.86
CA ALA A 75 -19.93 -14.65 21.24
C ALA A 75 -19.07 -13.51 20.68
N ALA A 76 -17.92 -13.82 20.07
CA ALA A 76 -17.04 -12.80 19.53
C ALA A 76 -17.59 -12.24 18.20
N PRO A 77 -17.58 -10.91 18.01
CA PRO A 77 -18.01 -10.31 16.76
C PRO A 77 -16.95 -10.50 15.67
N ILE A 78 -17.40 -10.43 14.41
CA ILE A 78 -16.50 -10.16 13.28
C ILE A 78 -16.04 -8.71 13.40
N VAL A 79 -14.74 -8.47 13.29
CA VAL A 79 -14.15 -7.14 13.47
C VAL A 79 -13.48 -6.68 12.19
N ARG A 80 -13.87 -5.48 11.72
CA ARG A 80 -13.22 -4.82 10.58
C ARG A 80 -11.82 -4.37 10.97
N HIS A 81 -10.83 -4.71 10.15
CA HIS A 81 -9.45 -4.29 10.31
C HIS A 81 -8.99 -3.44 9.13
N ARG A 82 -7.98 -2.62 9.38
CA ARG A 82 -7.30 -1.81 8.38
C ARG A 82 -5.79 -1.97 8.53
N LEU A 83 -5.14 -2.37 7.45
CA LEU A 83 -3.69 -2.39 7.34
C LEU A 83 -3.22 -1.15 6.57
N GLN A 84 -2.38 -0.34 7.20
CA GLN A 84 -1.74 0.80 6.59
C GLN A 84 -0.25 0.52 6.45
N LEU A 85 0.29 0.74 5.25
CA LEU A 85 1.70 0.59 4.95
C LEU A 85 2.31 1.97 4.77
N THR A 86 3.40 2.23 5.48
CA THR A 86 4.13 3.50 5.41
C THR A 86 5.58 3.25 5.03
N SER A 87 6.14 4.13 4.21
CA SER A 87 7.54 4.06 3.80
C SER A 87 8.02 5.44 3.37
N THR A 88 9.31 5.71 3.58
CA THR A 88 9.98 6.87 2.99
C THR A 88 10.18 6.71 1.49
N PHE A 89 10.31 5.47 1.00
CA PHE A 89 10.72 5.18 -0.36
C PHE A 89 9.55 4.76 -1.25
N TYR A 90 8.45 4.31 -0.66
CA TYR A 90 7.29 3.79 -1.37
C TYR A 90 6.00 4.52 -1.01
N ARG A 91 5.06 4.56 -1.95
CA ARG A 91 3.64 4.83 -1.72
C ARG A 91 2.82 3.62 -2.20
N PRO A 92 2.04 2.97 -1.32
CA PRO A 92 1.15 1.88 -1.74
C PRO A 92 0.12 2.34 -2.78
N ASP A 93 -0.15 1.52 -3.79
CA ASP A 93 -1.07 1.80 -4.89
C ASP A 93 -2.51 2.06 -4.43
N TYR A 94 -2.96 1.36 -3.37
CA TYR A 94 -4.28 1.58 -2.79
C TYR A 94 -4.49 3.03 -2.33
N LEU A 95 -3.42 3.80 -2.06
CA LEU A 95 -3.53 5.20 -1.63
C LEU A 95 -4.17 6.11 -2.68
N SER A 96 -4.22 5.69 -3.94
CA SER A 96 -4.97 6.38 -5.00
C SER A 96 -6.45 6.56 -4.63
N ASN A 97 -7.04 5.61 -3.89
CA ASN A 97 -8.49 5.54 -3.67
C ASN A 97 -8.90 5.26 -2.21
N ALA A 98 -8.00 4.76 -1.37
CA ALA A 98 -8.29 4.35 0.00
C ALA A 98 -7.12 4.69 0.94
N ASP A 99 -7.38 4.74 2.25
CA ASP A 99 -6.35 5.09 3.24
C ASP A 99 -5.64 3.87 3.85
N GLY A 100 -6.06 2.67 3.47
CA GLY A 100 -5.54 1.40 3.93
C GLY A 100 -6.25 0.23 3.27
N LEU A 101 -5.69 -0.97 3.44
CA LEU A 101 -6.35 -2.21 3.06
C LEU A 101 -7.30 -2.61 4.17
N GLU A 102 -8.60 -2.57 3.89
CA GLU A 102 -9.61 -2.98 4.86
C GLU A 102 -10.15 -4.38 4.59
N PHE A 103 -10.34 -5.16 5.66
CA PHE A 103 -10.79 -6.55 5.58
C PHE A 103 -11.46 -6.97 6.90
N ASP A 104 -12.27 -8.02 6.84
CA ASP A 104 -12.97 -8.55 8.00
C ASP A 104 -12.18 -9.70 8.63
N VAL A 105 -12.15 -9.73 9.96
CA VAL A 105 -11.47 -10.78 10.75
C VAL A 105 -12.52 -11.55 11.53
N HIS A 106 -12.58 -12.86 11.29
CA HIS A 106 -13.51 -13.76 11.95
C HIS A 106 -12.88 -14.33 13.23
N PRO A 107 -13.64 -14.44 14.33
CA PRO A 107 -13.09 -15.04 15.54
C PRO A 107 -12.75 -16.52 15.33
N TYR A 108 -11.72 -17.00 16.03
CA TYR A 108 -11.33 -18.41 16.02
C TYR A 108 -10.67 -18.83 17.35
N ASP A 109 -10.59 -20.14 17.58
CA ASP A 109 -9.86 -20.76 18.69
C ASP A 109 -9.17 -22.07 18.24
N ASP A 110 -8.69 -22.86 19.19
CA ASP A 110 -7.97 -24.11 18.91
C ASP A 110 -8.88 -25.27 18.44
N LEU A 111 -10.20 -25.10 18.56
CA LEU A 111 -11.23 -26.09 18.16
C LEU A 111 -12.02 -25.64 16.93
N GLN A 112 -12.11 -24.34 16.68
CA GLN A 112 -12.89 -23.70 15.64
C GLN A 112 -11.99 -22.80 14.81
N ALA A 113 -11.69 -23.23 13.58
CA ALA A 113 -10.97 -22.41 12.62
C ALA A 113 -11.77 -21.15 12.24
N PRO A 114 -11.10 -20.08 11.76
CA PRO A 114 -11.80 -18.93 11.22
C PRO A 114 -12.77 -19.34 10.10
N ALA A 115 -13.94 -18.70 10.06
CA ALA A 115 -14.96 -18.99 9.05
C ALA A 115 -14.48 -18.70 7.61
N VAL A 116 -13.52 -17.78 7.45
CA VAL A 116 -12.90 -17.42 6.18
C VAL A 116 -11.38 -17.57 6.32
N LEU A 117 -10.78 -18.31 5.39
CA LEU A 117 -9.33 -18.46 5.29
C LEU A 117 -8.83 -17.83 3.99
N PRO A 118 -7.79 -16.98 4.03
CA PRO A 118 -7.18 -16.47 2.82
C PRO A 118 -6.54 -17.62 2.04
N THR A 119 -6.85 -17.72 0.75
CA THR A 119 -6.28 -18.74 -0.15
C THR A 119 -5.03 -18.25 -0.88
N LEU A 120 -4.87 -16.92 -1.02
CA LEU A 120 -3.74 -16.27 -1.65
C LEU A 120 -3.35 -15.01 -0.86
N PRO A 121 -2.06 -14.61 -0.86
CA PRO A 121 -1.66 -13.31 -0.34
C PRO A 121 -2.25 -12.17 -1.16
N PHE A 122 -2.71 -11.12 -0.48
CA PHE A 122 -3.01 -9.84 -1.10
C PHE A 122 -1.71 -9.20 -1.58
N THR A 123 -1.62 -8.94 -2.89
CA THR A 123 -0.46 -8.24 -3.44
C THR A 123 -0.72 -6.75 -3.40
N VAL A 124 0.20 -6.00 -2.80
CA VAL A 124 0.19 -4.53 -2.79
C VAL A 124 1.34 -4.06 -3.64
N LEU A 125 1.03 -3.25 -4.64
CA LEU A 125 2.04 -2.60 -5.45
C LEU A 125 2.54 -1.37 -4.71
N LEU A 126 3.86 -1.26 -4.60
CA LEU A 126 4.56 -0.18 -3.96
C LEU A 126 5.14 0.72 -5.05
N LEU A 127 4.47 1.83 -5.28
CA LEU A 127 4.89 2.85 -6.22
C LEU A 127 6.09 3.60 -5.65
N PRO A 128 7.08 3.97 -6.46
CA PRO A 128 8.16 4.83 -6.02
C PRO A 128 7.65 6.17 -5.46
N SER A 129 8.15 6.55 -4.30
CA SER A 129 7.97 7.89 -3.75
C SER A 129 8.94 8.90 -4.41
N PRO A 130 8.79 10.21 -4.15
CA PRO A 130 9.78 11.22 -4.56
C PRO A 130 11.22 10.98 -4.07
N MET A 131 11.36 10.25 -2.97
CA MET A 131 12.63 9.93 -2.30
C MET A 131 13.21 8.57 -2.72
N TYR A 132 12.53 7.84 -3.63
CA TYR A 132 13.02 6.55 -4.11
C TYR A 132 14.41 6.68 -4.75
N PRO A 133 15.39 5.84 -4.38
CA PRO A 133 16.78 5.97 -4.82
C PRO A 133 16.96 5.34 -6.21
N TYR A 134 16.42 5.98 -7.24
CA TYR A 134 16.60 5.51 -8.60
C TYR A 134 18.09 5.38 -8.96
N PRO A 135 18.46 4.37 -9.77
CA PRO A 135 19.81 4.29 -10.31
C PRO A 135 20.19 5.58 -11.06
N ALA A 136 21.46 5.98 -11.03
CA ALA A 136 21.91 7.26 -11.58
C ALA A 136 21.65 7.44 -13.10
N PHE A 137 21.50 6.34 -13.84
CA PHE A 137 21.16 6.35 -15.26
C PHE A 137 19.65 6.47 -15.53
N MET A 138 18.82 6.37 -14.48
CA MET A 138 17.38 6.45 -14.59
C MET A 138 16.95 7.92 -14.72
N ARG A 139 16.26 8.23 -15.81
CA ARG A 139 15.64 9.55 -16.00
C ARG A 139 14.35 9.59 -15.19
N SER A 140 14.09 10.73 -14.55
CA SER A 140 12.86 10.94 -13.81
C SER A 140 12.32 12.35 -14.05
N VAL A 141 11.01 12.46 -14.25
CA VAL A 141 10.30 13.74 -14.19
C VAL A 141 9.96 14.03 -12.74
N ARG A 142 10.37 15.19 -12.25
CA ARG A 142 10.03 15.66 -10.90
C ARG A 142 9.06 16.81 -11.00
N GLY A 143 8.11 16.87 -10.07
CA GLY A 143 7.13 17.92 -10.09
C GLY A 143 6.19 17.91 -8.90
N GLN A 144 5.13 18.71 -9.02
CA GLN A 144 4.09 18.86 -8.01
C GLN A 144 2.70 18.82 -8.64
N THR A 145 1.75 18.18 -7.96
CA THR A 145 0.31 18.19 -8.28
C THR A 145 -0.41 19.17 -7.37
N LEU A 146 -1.06 20.16 -7.98
CA LEU A 146 -1.79 21.23 -7.31
C LEU A 146 -3.25 21.25 -7.79
N ASP A 147 -4.16 21.74 -6.95
CA ASP A 147 -5.51 22.09 -7.39
C ASP A 147 -5.55 23.48 -8.05
N ALA A 148 -6.73 23.87 -8.55
CA ALA A 148 -6.94 25.18 -9.19
C ALA A 148 -6.65 26.39 -8.28
N MET A 149 -6.62 26.21 -6.96
CA MET A 149 -6.29 27.25 -5.97
C MET A 149 -4.81 27.22 -5.57
N GLY A 150 -4.02 26.30 -6.13
CA GLY A 150 -2.61 26.12 -5.82
C GLY A 150 -2.34 25.30 -4.56
N ALA A 151 -3.34 24.62 -4.00
CA ALA A 151 -3.14 23.72 -2.86
C ALA A 151 -2.61 22.36 -3.34
N PRO A 152 -1.67 21.72 -2.62
CA PRO A 152 -1.12 20.44 -3.01
C PRO A 152 -2.17 19.32 -2.95
N ILE A 153 -2.15 18.44 -3.94
CA ILE A 153 -3.00 17.24 -4.00
C ILE A 153 -2.14 16.03 -3.70
N ALA A 154 -2.40 15.36 -2.58
CA ALA A 154 -1.76 14.10 -2.21
C ALA A 154 -2.39 12.92 -2.93
N ASN A 155 -1.61 11.86 -3.16
CA ASN A 155 -2.05 10.61 -3.77
C ASN A 155 -2.65 10.75 -5.19
N ALA A 156 -2.37 11.86 -5.89
CA ALA A 156 -2.67 11.97 -7.30
C ALA A 156 -1.75 11.02 -8.07
N GLU A 157 -2.33 10.19 -8.93
CA GLU A 157 -1.58 9.34 -9.83
C GLU A 157 -1.02 10.18 -10.97
N VAL A 158 0.30 10.18 -11.13
CA VAL A 158 0.98 10.79 -12.27
C VAL A 158 1.56 9.67 -13.12
N ALA A 159 1.26 9.64 -14.41
CA ALA A 159 1.59 8.54 -15.30
C ALA A 159 2.14 9.00 -16.66
N ALA A 160 2.98 8.15 -17.27
CA ALA A 160 3.36 8.20 -18.67
C ALA A 160 2.84 6.94 -19.37
N GLY A 161 1.71 7.07 -20.06
CA GLY A 161 1.02 5.91 -20.65
C GLY A 161 0.58 4.89 -19.59
N LEU A 162 0.62 3.60 -19.95
CA LEU A 162 0.10 2.52 -19.09
C LEU A 162 1.17 1.83 -18.21
N ALA A 163 2.45 2.14 -18.42
CA ALA A 163 3.56 1.35 -17.87
C ALA A 163 4.33 2.07 -16.75
N GLU A 164 4.17 3.38 -16.61
CA GLU A 164 4.93 4.20 -15.69
C GLU A 164 3.97 5.08 -14.92
N ARG A 165 3.92 4.91 -13.61
CA ARG A 165 3.09 5.72 -12.72
C ARG A 165 3.73 5.85 -11.35
N VAL A 166 3.36 6.91 -10.65
CA VAL A 166 3.70 7.19 -9.25
C VAL A 166 2.52 7.89 -8.58
N LEU A 167 2.50 7.92 -7.25
CA LEU A 167 1.59 8.79 -6.49
C LEU A 167 2.34 10.00 -5.94
N SER A 168 1.70 11.17 -5.97
CA SER A 168 2.19 12.35 -5.28
C SER A 168 2.20 12.17 -3.75
N ASP A 169 3.17 12.79 -3.09
CA ASP A 169 3.27 12.81 -1.63
C ASP A 169 2.27 13.78 -0.98
N ASP A 170 2.32 13.91 0.35
CA ASP A 170 1.38 14.75 1.11
C ASP A 170 1.56 16.26 0.81
N ARG A 171 2.67 16.63 0.17
CA ARG A 171 2.95 17.99 -0.34
C ARG A 171 2.67 18.09 -1.84
N GLY A 172 2.06 17.08 -2.45
CA GLY A 172 1.81 16.97 -3.88
C GLY A 172 3.06 16.67 -4.71
N VAL A 173 4.21 16.38 -4.11
CA VAL A 173 5.47 16.17 -4.86
C VAL A 173 5.53 14.76 -5.43
N PHE A 174 6.04 14.60 -6.65
CA PHE A 174 6.25 13.31 -7.30
C PHE A 174 7.62 13.20 -7.99
N ALA A 175 8.05 11.97 -8.26
CA ALA A 175 9.20 11.68 -9.12
C ALA A 175 8.90 10.45 -10.01
N LEU A 176 8.43 10.68 -11.23
CA LEU A 176 8.03 9.65 -12.19
C LEU A 176 9.25 9.14 -12.97
N PRO A 177 9.60 7.84 -12.94
CA PRO A 177 10.70 7.31 -13.73
C PRO A 177 10.28 7.11 -15.19
N LEU A 178 11.21 7.36 -16.11
CA LEU A 178 11.03 7.23 -17.56
C LEU A 178 11.93 6.09 -18.12
N ARG A 179 11.65 4.86 -17.69
CA ARG A 179 12.28 3.60 -18.13
C ARG A 179 11.95 3.29 -19.59
N TRP A 180 10.68 3.41 -19.96
CA TRP A 180 10.16 2.92 -21.24
C TRP A 180 9.92 4.03 -22.26
N THR A 181 9.98 5.27 -21.80
CA THR A 181 9.77 6.46 -22.62
C THR A 181 11.02 6.78 -23.47
N PRO A 182 10.87 7.08 -24.78
CA PRO A 182 12.00 7.43 -25.65
C PRO A 182 12.89 8.57 -25.11
N PHE A 183 14.15 8.63 -25.58
CA PHE A 183 15.10 9.64 -25.09
C PHE A 183 14.79 11.06 -25.54
N SER A 184 14.20 11.19 -26.72
CA SER A 184 13.92 12.45 -27.38
C SER A 184 12.49 12.47 -27.89
N GLY A 185 11.89 13.66 -27.90
CA GLY A 185 10.56 13.88 -28.43
C GLY A 185 9.58 14.29 -27.34
N ASN A 186 8.30 14.31 -27.72
CA ASN A 186 7.23 14.75 -26.85
C ASN A 186 6.66 13.56 -26.08
N VAL A 187 6.45 13.76 -24.78
CA VAL A 187 5.86 12.76 -23.88
C VAL A 187 4.66 13.39 -23.21
N LEU A 188 3.50 12.77 -23.39
CA LEU A 188 2.31 13.16 -22.67
C LEU A 188 2.32 12.47 -21.29
N LEU A 189 2.14 13.27 -20.26
CA LEU A 189 1.94 12.83 -18.91
C LEU A 189 0.53 13.19 -18.45
N ASP A 190 -0.09 12.28 -17.74
CA ASP A 190 -1.42 12.43 -17.16
C ASP A 190 -1.31 12.50 -15.63
N ALA A 191 -2.16 13.31 -15.00
CA ALA A 191 -2.35 13.33 -13.56
C ALA A 191 -3.84 13.14 -13.23
N VAL A 192 -4.16 12.23 -12.32
CA VAL A 192 -5.52 11.92 -11.90
C VAL A 192 -5.60 11.82 -10.38
N ASP A 193 -6.48 12.61 -9.77
CA ASP A 193 -6.93 12.38 -8.40
C ASP A 193 -8.18 11.49 -8.44
N HIS A 194 -7.98 10.19 -8.25
CA HIS A 194 -9.07 9.21 -8.39
C HIS A 194 -10.18 9.38 -7.35
N ARG A 195 -9.90 10.00 -6.18
CA ARG A 195 -10.93 10.26 -5.16
C ARG A 195 -11.92 11.34 -5.58
N THR A 196 -11.45 12.33 -6.32
CA THR A 196 -12.29 13.49 -6.74
C THR A 196 -12.65 13.47 -8.22
N GLY A 197 -11.95 12.66 -9.02
CA GLY A 197 -12.07 12.62 -10.48
C GLY A 197 -11.39 13.78 -11.20
N ARG A 198 -10.66 14.64 -10.49
CA ARG A 198 -9.93 15.76 -11.10
C ARG A 198 -8.78 15.23 -11.94
N THR A 199 -8.54 15.88 -13.07
CA THR A 199 -7.47 15.48 -13.99
C THR A 199 -6.63 16.66 -14.47
N GLY A 200 -5.43 16.37 -14.96
CA GLY A 200 -4.54 17.33 -15.61
C GLY A 200 -3.62 16.59 -16.58
N GLN A 201 -3.12 17.31 -17.59
CA GLN A 201 -2.21 16.77 -18.58
C GLN A 201 -1.06 17.72 -18.84
N LEU A 202 0.11 17.17 -19.17
CA LEU A 202 1.30 17.93 -19.51
C LEU A 202 2.06 17.24 -20.64
N THR A 203 2.43 17.99 -21.68
CA THR A 203 3.33 17.49 -22.71
C THR A 203 4.74 18.02 -22.47
N LEU A 204 5.70 17.11 -22.35
CA LEU A 204 7.12 17.42 -22.11
C LEU A 204 7.95 17.17 -23.36
N ALA A 205 8.84 18.10 -23.69
CA ALA A 205 9.87 17.97 -24.71
C ALA A 205 11.19 17.45 -24.10
N LEU A 206 11.54 16.19 -24.39
CA LEU A 206 12.73 15.55 -23.85
C LEU A 206 13.98 15.80 -24.72
N PRO A 207 15.17 15.95 -24.10
CA PRO A 207 15.44 15.90 -22.67
C PRO A 207 15.33 17.25 -21.95
N GLN A 208 15.00 18.34 -22.67
CA GLN A 208 15.06 19.72 -22.16
C GLN A 208 14.24 19.90 -20.88
N ASP A 209 13.02 19.37 -20.86
CA ASP A 209 12.10 19.59 -19.74
C ASP A 209 12.45 18.76 -18.49
N LEU A 210 13.39 17.81 -18.58
CA LEU A 210 13.90 17.08 -17.40
C LEU A 210 14.76 17.95 -16.49
N GLN A 211 15.23 19.10 -16.98
CA GLN A 211 16.08 20.00 -16.20
C GLN A 211 15.28 20.90 -15.25
N GLN A 212 13.95 20.86 -15.31
CA GLN A 212 13.06 21.74 -14.56
C GLN A 212 12.02 20.92 -13.79
N GLY A 213 11.53 21.49 -12.68
CA GLY A 213 10.40 20.95 -11.95
C GLY A 213 9.09 21.25 -12.71
N GLN A 214 8.21 20.25 -12.78
CA GLN A 214 6.93 20.35 -13.49
C GLN A 214 5.77 20.61 -12.53
N ILE A 215 4.75 21.33 -12.98
CA ILE A 215 3.53 21.59 -12.21
C ILE A 215 2.34 21.03 -12.97
N PHE A 216 1.56 20.17 -12.31
CA PHE A 216 0.24 19.76 -12.74
C PHE A 216 -0.80 20.56 -11.96
N THR A 217 -1.68 21.24 -12.67
CA THR A 217 -2.90 21.80 -12.09
C THR A 217 -4.05 20.88 -12.45
N LEU A 218 -4.68 20.27 -11.44
CA LEU A 218 -5.81 19.35 -11.62
C LEU A 218 -7.11 20.11 -11.41
N THR A 219 -8.03 19.96 -12.35
CA THR A 219 -9.34 20.64 -12.37
C THR A 219 -10.49 19.66 -12.36
#